data_AF-A0A5C7L4P1-F1
#
_entry.id   AF-A0A5C7L4P1-F1
#
_cell.length_a   1.000
_cell.length_b   1.000
_cell.length_c   1.000
_cell.angle_alpha   90.00
_cell.angle_beta   90.00
_cell.angle_gamma   90.00
#
_symmetry.space_group_name_H-M   'P 1'
#
loop_
_entity.id
_entity.type
_entity.pdbx_description
1 polymer ?
#
loop_
_entity_poly.entity_id
_entity_poly.type
_entity_poly.pdbx_seq_one_letter_code
_entity_poly.pdbx_strand_id
1 'polypeptide(L)'
;MSRQLWIIFLAVQLIGELGFWFWPLLGSYFGPAAWVAGMTFLLPGNQLSALLIEHFFWTTLTLTQQALVELPIEIAINAAVWLVVTNLLRILFRRSQKNLQG
;
A
#
# COMPACT_ATOMS: atom_id res chain seq x y z
N MET A 1 6.51 13.85 10.24
CA MET A 1 7.17 13.23 9.06
C MET A 1 7.52 14.34 8.07
N SER A 2 8.57 14.22 7.24
CA SER A 2 8.88 15.28 6.26
C SER A 2 7.92 15.22 5.08
N ARG A 3 7.69 16.36 4.40
CA ARG A 3 6.88 16.44 3.18
C ARG A 3 7.37 15.46 2.10
N GLN A 4 8.68 15.30 1.97
CA GLN A 4 9.32 14.39 1.01
C GLN A 4 8.91 12.92 1.24
N LEU A 5 8.88 12.46 2.50
CA LEU A 5 8.49 11.08 2.81
C LEU A 5 7.01 10.82 2.49
N TRP A 6 6.15 11.82 2.66
CA TRP A 6 4.76 11.71 2.22
C TRP A 6 4.61 11.70 0.69
N ILE A 7 5.42 12.46 -0.03
CA ILE A 7 5.44 12.41 -1.50
C ILE A 7 5.86 11.02 -1.99
N ILE A 8 6.88 10.41 -1.35
CA ILE A 8 7.30 9.04 -1.68
C ILE A 8 6.16 8.06 -1.42
N PHE A 9 5.50 8.15 -0.26
CA PHE A 9 4.32 7.33 0.04
C PHE A 9 3.24 7.46 -1.03
N LEU A 10 2.85 8.69 -1.39
CA LEU A 10 1.82 8.94 -2.40
C LEU A 10 2.23 8.41 -3.77
N ALA A 11 3.50 8.52 -4.15
CA ALA A 11 4.00 7.97 -5.40
C ALA A 11 3.92 6.44 -5.42
N VAL A 12 4.34 5.77 -4.33
CA VAL A 12 4.26 4.31 -4.19
C VAL A 12 2.81 3.84 -4.22
N GLN A 13 1.92 4.48 -3.45
CA GLN A 13 0.49 4.15 -3.45
C GLN A 13 -0.09 4.33 -4.85
N LEU A 14 0.14 5.46 -5.52
CA LEU A 14 -0.40 5.72 -6.86
C LEU A 14 0.09 4.71 -7.89
N ILE A 15 1.38 4.37 -7.89
CA ILE A 15 1.93 3.37 -8.81
C ILE A 15 1.36 1.99 -8.50
N GLY A 16 1.22 1.67 -7.21
CA GLY A 16 0.61 0.42 -6.75
C GLY A 16 -0.82 0.25 -7.25
N GLU A 17 -1.65 1.27 -7.03
CA GLU A 17 -3.04 1.33 -7.50
C GLU A 17 -3.12 1.16 -9.01
N LEU A 18 -2.39 2.01 -9.76
CA LEU A 18 -2.39 1.93 -11.21
C LEU A 18 -1.95 0.55 -11.70
N GLY A 19 -0.93 -0.05 -11.09
CA GLY A 19 -0.49 -1.40 -11.40
C GLY A 19 -1.55 -2.46 -11.10
N PHE A 20 -2.23 -2.38 -9.96
CA PHE A 20 -3.29 -3.33 -9.58
C PHE A 20 -4.46 -3.31 -10.57
N TRP A 21 -4.83 -2.12 -11.05
CA TRP A 21 -5.89 -1.96 -12.06
C TRP A 21 -5.51 -2.42 -13.47
N PHE A 22 -4.26 -2.86 -13.72
CA PHE A 22 -3.86 -3.49 -14.98
C PHE A 22 -4.27 -4.96 -15.10
N TRP A 23 -4.98 -5.53 -14.12
CA TRP A 23 -5.49 -6.90 -14.18
C TRP A 23 -6.25 -7.26 -15.49
N PRO A 24 -7.01 -6.36 -16.16
CA PRO A 24 -7.65 -6.69 -17.43
C PRO A 24 -6.65 -6.85 -18.59
N LEU A 25 -5.43 -6.33 -18.43
CA LEU A 25 -4.36 -6.35 -19.41
C LEU A 25 -3.37 -7.50 -19.19
N LEU A 26 -3.68 -8.48 -18.33
CA LEU A 26 -2.80 -9.63 -18.05
C LEU A 26 -2.44 -10.46 -19.30
N GLY A 27 -3.24 -10.39 -20.37
CA GLY A 27 -2.92 -11.00 -21.67
C GLY A 27 -1.86 -10.25 -22.49
N SER A 28 -1.41 -9.07 -22.04
CA SER A 28 -0.37 -8.27 -22.70
C SER A 28 1.01 -8.54 -22.11
N TYR A 29 2.08 -8.15 -22.83
CA TYR A 29 3.46 -8.30 -22.36
C TYR A 29 3.74 -7.52 -21.06
N PHE A 30 3.11 -6.35 -20.89
CA PHE A 30 3.36 -5.45 -19.75
C PHE A 30 2.41 -5.66 -18.57
N GLY A 31 1.21 -6.20 -18.81
CA GLY A 31 0.16 -6.35 -17.80
C GLY A 31 0.55 -7.16 -16.58
N PRO A 32 1.16 -8.37 -16.72
CA PRO A 32 1.58 -9.18 -15.59
C PRO A 32 2.59 -8.48 -14.69
N ALA A 33 3.59 -7.80 -15.27
CA ALA A 33 4.60 -7.09 -14.50
C ALA A 33 4.00 -5.91 -13.74
N ALA A 34 3.12 -5.12 -14.38
CA ALA A 34 2.41 -4.01 -13.74
C ALA A 34 1.51 -4.50 -12.60
N TRP A 35 0.78 -5.60 -12.83
CA TRP A 35 -0.12 -6.19 -11.82
C TRP A 35 0.65 -6.72 -10.61
N VAL A 36 1.75 -7.44 -10.81
CA VAL A 36 2.60 -7.94 -9.71
C VAL A 36 3.24 -6.78 -8.94
N ALA A 37 3.72 -5.75 -9.65
CA ALA A 37 4.24 -4.55 -9.00
C ALA A 37 3.15 -3.86 -8.16
N GLY A 38 1.93 -3.77 -8.68
CA GLY A 38 0.76 -3.29 -7.97
C GLY A 38 0.51 -4.05 -6.67
N MET A 39 0.35 -5.37 -6.77
CA MET A 39 0.18 -6.25 -5.61
C MET A 39 1.30 -6.06 -4.57
N THR A 40 2.55 -5.96 -5.02
CA THR A 40 3.70 -5.85 -4.12
C THR A 40 3.75 -4.51 -3.39
N PHE A 41 3.48 -3.41 -4.09
CA PHE A 41 3.55 -2.07 -3.52
C PHE A 41 2.38 -1.74 -2.60
N LEU A 42 1.22 -2.37 -2.80
CA LEU A 42 0.02 -2.16 -1.99
C LEU A 42 -0.04 -3.07 -0.76
N LEU A 43 0.88 -4.03 -0.60
CA LEU A 43 0.98 -4.82 0.62
C LEU A 43 1.47 -3.97 1.81
N PRO A 44 0.91 -4.19 3.02
CA PRO A 44 -0.09 -5.21 3.35
C PRO A 44 -1.55 -4.74 3.16
N GLY A 45 -1.77 -3.47 2.81
CA GLY A 45 -3.07 -2.84 2.68
C GLY A 45 -4.05 -3.67 1.87
N ASN A 46 -3.68 -4.04 0.64
CA ASN A 46 -4.50 -4.83 -0.28
C ASN A 46 -5.04 -6.12 0.36
N GLN A 47 -4.18 -6.88 1.04
CA GLN A 47 -4.58 -8.17 1.59
C GLN A 47 -5.50 -7.98 2.80
N LEU A 48 -5.18 -7.01 3.65
CA LEU A 48 -5.96 -6.73 4.86
C LEU A 48 -7.30 -6.07 4.53
N SER A 49 -7.35 -5.18 3.54
CA SER A 49 -8.59 -4.58 3.05
C SER A 49 -9.50 -5.63 2.44
N ALA A 50 -8.98 -6.52 1.60
CA ALA A 50 -9.74 -7.62 1.02
C ALA A 50 -10.37 -8.51 2.10
N LEU A 51 -9.60 -8.90 3.14
CA LEU A 51 -10.11 -9.69 4.26
C LEU A 51 -11.20 -8.95 5.05
N LEU A 52 -11.06 -7.64 5.26
CA LEU A 52 -12.09 -6.83 5.92
C LEU A 52 -13.36 -6.73 5.08
N ILE A 53 -13.22 -6.51 3.77
CA ILE A 53 -14.34 -6.48 2.83
C ILE A 53 -15.07 -7.83 2.79
N GLU A 54 -14.32 -8.93 2.72
CA GLU A 54 -14.87 -10.28 2.75
C GLU A 54 -15.63 -10.53 4.06
N HIS A 55 -15.05 -10.15 5.20
CA HIS A 55 -15.65 -10.40 6.50
C HIS A 55 -16.91 -9.57 6.75
N PHE A 56 -16.92 -8.29 6.36
CA PHE A 56 -17.99 -7.35 6.71
C PHE A 56 -19.00 -7.10 5.60
N PHE A 57 -18.61 -7.24 4.33
CA PHE A 57 -19.38 -6.69 3.21
C PHE A 57 -19.64 -7.66 2.04
N TRP A 58 -19.12 -8.90 2.09
CA TRP A 58 -19.18 -9.86 0.99
C TRP A 58 -20.59 -10.09 0.42
N THR A 59 -21.59 -10.21 1.29
CA THR A 59 -22.98 -10.50 0.89
C THR A 59 -23.86 -9.26 0.76
N THR A 60 -23.39 -8.11 1.25
CA THR A 60 -24.20 -6.88 1.33
C THR A 60 -23.93 -5.88 0.22
N LEU A 61 -22.72 -5.90 -0.35
CA LEU A 61 -22.28 -4.93 -1.36
C LEU A 61 -22.02 -5.63 -2.71
N THR A 62 -22.28 -4.91 -3.80
CA THR A 62 -21.85 -5.36 -5.13
C THR A 62 -20.32 -5.31 -5.24
N LEU A 63 -19.74 -6.03 -6.19
CA LEU A 63 -18.28 -6.01 -6.44
C LEU A 63 -17.74 -4.59 -6.64
N THR A 64 -18.49 -3.73 -7.35
CA THR A 64 -18.09 -2.33 -7.55
C THR A 64 -18.11 -1.54 -6.24
N GLN A 65 -19.14 -1.73 -5.40
CA GLN A 65 -19.21 -1.07 -4.10
C GLN A 65 -18.11 -1.58 -3.17
N GLN A 66 -17.81 -2.88 -3.19
CA GLN A 66 -16.70 -3.47 -2.45
C GLN A 66 -15.38 -2.81 -2.84
N ALA A 67 -15.07 -2.70 -4.13
CA ALA A 67 -13.85 -2.05 -4.61
C ALA A 67 -13.77 -0.55 -4.20
N LEU A 68 -14.89 0.17 -4.22
CA LEU A 68 -14.93 1.57 -3.78
C LEU A 68 -14.71 1.75 -2.29
N VAL A 69 -15.13 0.80 -1.46
CA VAL A 69 -14.91 0.79 -0.01
C VAL A 69 -13.51 0.26 0.33
N GLU A 70 -12.99 -0.67 -0.46
CA GLU A 70 -11.66 -1.24 -0.29
C GLU A 70 -10.57 -0.17 -0.40
N LEU A 71 -10.64 0.68 -1.43
CA LEU A 71 -9.66 1.71 -1.72
C LEU A 71 -9.31 2.61 -0.50
N PRO A 72 -10.27 3.27 0.19
CA PRO A 72 -9.93 4.08 1.36
C PRO A 72 -9.43 3.26 2.55
N ILE A 73 -9.90 2.02 2.73
CA ILE A 73 -9.42 1.13 3.81
C ILE A 73 -7.95 0.76 3.55
N GLU A 74 -7.64 0.38 2.32
CA GLU A 74 -6.31 0.03 1.88
C GLU A 74 -5.30 1.16 2.11
N ILE A 75 -5.64 2.37 1.63
CA ILE A 75 -4.83 3.58 1.81
C ILE A 75 -4.60 3.87 3.29
N ALA A 76 -5.62 3.72 4.14
CA ALA A 76 -5.50 3.96 5.57
C ALA A 76 -4.53 2.96 6.24
N ILE A 77 -4.62 1.67 5.88
CA ILE A 77 -3.72 0.63 6.39
C ILE A 77 -2.28 0.92 5.95
N ASN A 78 -2.07 1.18 4.66
CA ASN A 78 -0.74 1.47 4.13
C ASN A 78 -0.14 2.75 4.73
N ALA A 79 -0.94 3.80 4.95
CA ALA A 79 -0.50 5.00 5.64
C ALA A 79 -0.08 4.74 7.09
N ALA A 80 -0.83 3.90 7.82
CA ALA A 80 -0.49 3.50 9.18
C ALA A 80 0.83 2.71 9.23
N VAL A 81 0.99 1.73 8.34
CA VAL A 81 2.24 0.94 8.21
C VAL A 81 3.41 1.85 7.85
N TRP A 82 3.24 2.76 6.89
CA TRP A 82 4.26 3.72 6.49
C TRP A 82 4.73 4.58 7.66
N LEU A 83 3.80 5.09 8.48
CA LEU A 83 4.12 5.85 9.68
C LEU A 83 4.92 5.03 10.70
N VAL A 84 4.53 3.78 10.94
CA VAL A 84 5.24 2.90 11.86
C VAL A 84 6.67 2.63 11.37
N VAL A 85 6.82 2.22 10.11
CA VAL A 85 8.12 1.88 9.51
C VAL A 85 9.05 3.10 9.51
N THR A 86 8.58 4.25 9.05
CA THR A 86 9.41 5.46 9.00
C THR A 86 9.83 5.95 10.38
N ASN A 87 8.97 5.82 11.39
CA ASN A 87 9.32 6.14 12.77
C ASN A 87 10.36 5.17 13.33
N LEU A 88 10.22 3.86 13.08
CA LEU A 88 11.20 2.84 13.49
C LEU A 88 12.55 3.09 12.85
N LEU A 89 12.59 3.31 11.53
CA LEU A 89 13.82 3.63 10.80
C LEU A 89 14.47 4.89 11.37
N ARG A 90 13.71 5.96 11.61
CA ARG A 90 14.24 7.18 12.21
C ARG A 90 14.86 6.92 13.59
N ILE A 91 14.26 6.07 14.42
CA ILE A 91 14.81 5.69 15.73
C ILE A 91 16.12 4.92 15.54
N LEU A 92 16.16 3.94 14.64
CA LEU A 92 17.33 3.12 14.36
C LEU A 92 18.50 3.96 13.82
N PHE A 93 18.26 4.83 12.84
CA PHE A 93 19.31 5.70 12.27
C PHE A 93 19.86 6.69 13.31
N ARG A 94 19.01 7.25 14.18
CA ARG A 94 19.47 8.11 15.28
C ARG A 94 20.34 7.37 16.29
N ARG A 95 20.03 6.10 16.58
CA ARG A 95 20.86 5.25 17.46
C ARG A 95 22.21 4.92 16.81
N SER A 96 22.21 4.56 15.52
CA SER A 96 23.42 4.27 14.77
C SER A 96 24.40 5.46 14.74
N GLN A 97 23.92 6.68 14.49
CA GLN A 97 24.80 7.85 14.49
C GLN A 97 25.40 8.19 15.86
N LYS A 98 24.67 7.95 16.96
CA LYS A 98 25.23 8.14 18.31
C LYS A 98 26.36 7.16 18.60
N ASN A 99 26.26 5.91 18.14
CA ASN A 99 27.28 4.88 18.34
C ASN A 99 28.57 5.12 17.53
N LEU A 100 28.52 5.97 16.49
CA LEU A 100 29.68 6.31 15.66
C LEU A 100 30.45 7.55 16.18
N GLN A 101 29.90 8.28 17.15
CA GLN A 101 30.46 9.53 17.67
C GLN A 101 31.01 9.43 19.09
N GLY A 102 30.83 8.30 19.77
CA GLY A 102 31.35 8.02 21.12
C GLY A 102 32.37 6.90 21.07
#